data_AF-A0A7V5KWQ1-F1
#
_entry.id   AF-A0A7V5KWQ1-F1
#
_cell.length_a   1.000
_cell.length_b   1.000
_cell.length_c   1.000
_cell.angle_alpha   90.00
_cell.angle_beta   90.00
_cell.angle_gamma   90.00
#
_symmetry.space_group_name_H-M   'P 1'
#
loop_
_entity.id
_entity.type
_entity.pdbx_description
1 polymer ?
#
loop_
_entity_poly.entity_id
_entity_poly.type
_entity_poly.pdbx_seq_one_letter_code
_entity_poly.pdbx_strand_id
1 'polypeptide(L)'
;MSHTQQGRMYPPVPPYTHSGDMAAEAALQRFGGGQIPPWGTKMEKIKIIDTDLLDLLEDSSESRTGYLDLKTGDILTLFDSFLYGEDEEQQEILDQIEENPDRYLEIDPIGSREGYRIMEKFVATLPEGEDRNLLNKVLSWKKPFSNFRNAIAGMGDIREKWFHFHDKQLRIHALEWLALNDAVAELVSYGEK
;
A
#
# COMPACT_ATOMS: atom_id res chain seq x y z
N MET A 1 38.74 -29.66 25.49
CA MET A 1 38.66 -28.91 24.22
C MET A 1 37.21 -28.60 23.98
N SER A 2 36.79 -27.39 24.31
CA SER A 2 35.39 -26.95 24.24
C SER A 2 35.38 -25.63 23.48
N HIS A 3 34.82 -25.63 22.27
CA HIS A 3 34.56 -24.41 21.51
C HIS A 3 33.20 -23.86 21.94
N THR A 4 33.20 -22.67 22.52
CA THR A 4 32.03 -21.81 22.65
C THR A 4 32.40 -20.48 22.00
N GLN A 5 31.72 -20.10 20.93
CA GLN A 5 31.83 -18.76 20.33
C GLN A 5 30.46 -18.41 19.76
N GLN A 6 29.63 -17.77 20.58
CA GLN A 6 29.34 -16.32 20.57
C GLN A 6 28.36 -15.95 19.46
N GLY A 7 27.07 -15.95 19.83
CA GLY A 7 26.04 -15.26 19.06
C GLY A 7 26.34 -13.77 18.98
N ARG A 8 26.11 -13.18 17.81
CA ARG A 8 26.23 -11.74 17.57
C ARG A 8 25.22 -11.01 18.46
N MET A 9 25.71 -10.42 19.54
CA MET A 9 24.97 -9.50 20.38
C MET A 9 24.98 -8.14 19.67
N TYR A 10 23.89 -7.80 18.97
CA TYR A 10 23.70 -6.42 18.52
C TYR A 10 23.40 -5.55 19.76
N PRO A 11 24.02 -4.37 19.90
CA PRO A 11 23.67 -3.46 20.98
C PRO A 11 22.24 -2.92 20.79
N PRO A 12 21.54 -2.53 21.86
CA PRO A 12 20.19 -2.02 21.76
C PRO A 12 20.16 -0.76 20.90
N VAL A 13 19.28 -0.75 19.89
CA VAL A 13 18.94 0.44 19.10
C VAL A 13 18.44 1.52 20.08
N PRO A 14 19.05 2.72 20.14
CA PRO A 14 18.54 3.77 21.00
C PRO A 14 17.15 4.21 20.50
N PRO A 15 16.20 4.50 21.41
CA PRO A 15 14.88 4.96 21.00
C PRO A 15 15.05 6.27 20.23
N TYR A 16 14.47 6.33 19.03
CA TYR A 16 14.43 7.52 18.20
C TYR A 16 13.79 8.69 18.97
N THR A 17 14.60 9.53 19.60
CA THR A 17 14.12 10.80 20.14
C THR A 17 14.06 11.80 19.00
N HIS A 18 12.85 12.25 18.65
CA HIS A 18 12.61 13.38 17.77
C HIS A 18 13.29 14.64 18.32
N SER A 19 14.53 14.90 17.91
CA SER A 19 15.16 16.22 17.92
C SER A 19 16.52 16.07 17.25
N GLY A 20 16.59 16.45 15.97
CA GLY A 20 17.86 16.59 15.28
C GLY A 20 18.70 17.64 15.99
N ASP A 21 19.81 17.19 16.59
CA ASP A 21 21.12 17.89 16.65
C ASP A 21 22.01 17.29 17.75
N MET A 22 21.46 16.71 18.83
CA MET A 22 22.31 16.19 19.92
C MET A 22 22.95 14.81 19.64
N ALA A 23 22.38 14.01 18.72
CA ALA A 23 22.95 12.71 18.36
C ALA A 23 24.19 12.83 17.45
N ALA A 24 24.27 13.90 16.65
CA ALA A 24 25.38 14.14 15.73
C ALA A 24 26.63 14.59 16.48
N GLU A 25 26.51 15.48 17.46
CA GLU A 25 27.65 15.99 18.24
C GLU A 25 28.30 14.91 19.12
N ALA A 26 27.51 14.04 19.75
CA ALA A 26 28.03 12.96 20.59
C ALA A 26 28.81 11.90 19.78
N ALA A 27 28.47 11.71 18.49
CA ALA A 27 29.14 10.78 17.60
C ALA A 27 30.49 11.34 17.06
N LEU A 28 30.56 12.66 16.83
CA LEU A 28 31.77 13.34 16.33
C LEU A 28 32.94 13.34 17.32
N GLN A 29 32.66 13.28 18.63
CA GLN A 29 33.73 13.23 19.65
C GLN A 29 34.35 11.83 19.83
N ARG A 30 33.68 10.77 19.35
CA ARG A 30 34.14 9.37 19.53
C ARG A 30 34.88 8.81 18.32
N PHE A 31 34.59 9.29 17.13
CA PHE A 31 35.24 8.87 15.89
C PHE A 31 36.13 10.03 15.40
N GLY A 32 37.32 10.12 15.97
CA GLY A 32 38.34 11.06 15.53
C GLY A 32 38.72 10.80 14.07
N GLY A 33 38.22 11.66 13.18
CA GLY A 33 38.60 11.67 11.76
C GLY A 33 37.41 11.44 10.83
N GLY A 34 36.69 12.52 10.50
CA GLY A 34 36.12 12.83 9.18
C GLY A 34 35.29 11.78 8.41
N GLN A 35 34.99 10.62 8.97
CA GLN A 35 34.26 9.56 8.27
C GLN A 35 32.86 9.47 8.85
N ILE A 36 31.90 9.92 8.05
CA ILE A 36 30.47 9.80 8.33
C ILE A 36 30.17 8.30 8.49
N PRO A 37 29.53 7.85 9.58
CA PRO A 37 29.21 6.45 9.75
C PRO A 37 28.23 5.97 8.65
N PRO A 38 28.33 4.69 8.20
CA PRO A 38 27.68 4.20 6.99
C PRO A 38 26.15 4.01 7.07
N TRP A 39 25.49 4.47 8.13
CA TRP A 39 24.02 4.36 8.25
C TRP A 39 23.25 5.49 7.54
N GLY A 40 23.94 6.25 6.66
CA GLY A 40 23.33 7.13 5.67
C GLY A 40 23.09 6.45 4.31
N THR A 41 22.87 5.13 4.26
CA THR A 41 22.52 4.44 3.03
C THR A 41 21.20 5.01 2.50
N LYS A 42 21.25 5.62 1.33
CA LYS A 42 20.08 5.89 0.50
C LYS A 42 19.39 4.55 0.26
N MET A 43 18.40 4.21 1.08
CA MET A 43 17.53 3.05 0.84
C MET A 43 16.87 3.33 -0.51
N GLU A 44 17.29 2.61 -1.54
CA GLU A 44 16.66 2.74 -2.85
C GLU A 44 15.20 2.32 -2.70
N LYS A 45 14.30 3.28 -2.94
CA LYS A 45 12.86 3.01 -2.90
C LYS A 45 12.51 2.17 -4.09
N ILE A 46 11.79 1.08 -3.84
CA ILE A 46 11.26 0.24 -4.91
C ILE A 46 10.16 1.02 -5.62
N LYS A 47 10.19 1.05 -6.95
CA LYS A 47 9.14 1.70 -7.73
C LYS A 47 7.98 0.74 -7.95
N ILE A 48 6.79 1.16 -7.55
CA ILE A 48 5.55 0.39 -7.73
C ILE A 48 4.62 1.17 -8.64
N ILE A 49 4.07 0.50 -9.65
CA ILE A 49 3.05 1.09 -10.53
C ILE A 49 1.79 1.30 -9.70
N ASP A 50 1.39 2.56 -9.54
CA ASP A 50 0.26 2.91 -8.68
C ASP A 50 -1.05 2.28 -9.17
N THR A 51 -1.35 2.36 -10.46
CA THR A 51 -2.59 1.84 -11.05
C THR A 51 -2.89 0.39 -10.66
N ASP A 52 -1.88 -0.47 -10.73
CA ASP A 52 -2.05 -1.92 -10.54
C ASP A 52 -2.27 -2.23 -9.06
N LEU A 53 -1.57 -1.50 -8.17
CA LEU A 53 -1.78 -1.60 -6.73
C LEU A 53 -3.16 -1.07 -6.32
N LEU A 54 -3.59 0.06 -6.87
CA LEU A 54 -4.87 0.66 -6.53
C LEU A 54 -6.05 -0.22 -6.99
N ASP A 55 -5.94 -0.87 -8.15
CA ASP A 55 -6.97 -1.79 -8.67
C ASP A 55 -7.18 -2.99 -7.73
N LEU A 56 -6.09 -3.59 -7.24
CA LEU A 56 -6.16 -4.72 -6.30
C LEU A 56 -6.59 -4.28 -4.90
N LEU A 57 -6.23 -3.08 -4.47
CA LEU A 57 -6.72 -2.54 -3.21
C LEU A 57 -8.23 -2.25 -3.25
N GLU A 58 -8.79 -1.85 -4.41
CA GLU A 58 -10.23 -1.62 -4.55
C GLU A 58 -11.01 -2.94 -4.69
N ASP A 59 -10.42 -3.95 -5.32
CA ASP A 59 -11.09 -5.21 -5.60
C ASP A 59 -11.11 -6.15 -4.39
N SER A 60 -12.17 -6.03 -3.59
CA SER A 60 -12.43 -6.95 -2.49
C SER A 60 -13.12 -8.26 -2.94
N SER A 61 -13.11 -8.61 -4.23
CA SER A 61 -13.68 -9.89 -4.69
C SER A 61 -12.73 -11.04 -4.39
N GLU A 62 -13.28 -12.20 -4.03
CA GLU A 62 -12.50 -13.45 -3.89
C GLU A 62 -12.07 -14.02 -5.25
N SER A 63 -12.19 -13.26 -6.34
CA SER A 63 -11.90 -13.75 -7.69
C SER A 63 -10.41 -13.79 -8.02
N ARG A 64 -9.60 -13.02 -7.29
CA ARG A 64 -8.15 -12.93 -7.48
C ARG A 64 -7.46 -12.44 -6.21
N THR A 65 -6.18 -12.79 -6.09
CA THR A 65 -5.28 -12.36 -5.02
C THR A 65 -4.04 -11.73 -5.65
N GLY A 66 -3.67 -10.54 -5.16
CA GLY A 66 -2.50 -9.81 -5.61
C GLY A 66 -1.31 -10.02 -4.67
N TYR A 67 -0.10 -10.08 -5.23
CA TYR A 67 1.16 -10.15 -4.49
C TYR A 67 2.14 -9.10 -5.00
N LEU A 68 2.68 -8.29 -4.11
CA LEU A 68 3.75 -7.35 -4.40
C LEU A 68 5.11 -8.03 -4.24
N ASP A 69 5.93 -8.02 -5.29
CA ASP A 69 7.33 -8.41 -5.22
C ASP A 69 8.16 -7.29 -4.57
N LEU A 70 8.62 -7.51 -3.34
CA LEU A 70 9.42 -6.55 -2.58
C LEU A 70 10.84 -6.34 -3.12
N LYS A 71 11.24 -7.05 -4.18
CA LYS A 71 12.53 -6.87 -4.84
C LYS A 71 12.42 -5.99 -6.08
N THR A 72 11.37 -6.18 -6.87
CA THR A 72 11.20 -5.51 -8.17
C THR A 72 10.15 -4.40 -8.16
N GLY A 73 9.19 -4.48 -7.24
CA GLY A 73 8.01 -3.60 -7.23
C GLY A 73 6.97 -3.99 -8.28
N ASP A 74 7.05 -5.22 -8.79
CA ASP A 74 6.04 -5.79 -9.67
C ASP A 74 4.90 -6.40 -8.86
N ILE A 75 3.74 -6.48 -9.49
CA ILE A 75 2.54 -7.05 -8.90
C ILE A 75 2.19 -8.30 -9.70
N LEU A 76 2.08 -9.41 -8.98
CA LEU A 76 1.65 -10.71 -9.49
C LEU A 76 0.20 -10.94 -9.07
N THR A 77 -0.61 -11.49 -9.97
CA THR A 77 -2.04 -11.73 -9.71
C THR A 77 -2.36 -13.20 -9.95
N LEU A 78 -2.80 -13.87 -8.88
CA LEU A 78 -3.42 -15.19 -8.92
C LEU A 78 -4.94 -15.02 -9.01
N PHE A 79 -5.63 -15.84 -9.79
CA PHE A 79 -7.08 -15.82 -10.00
C PHE A 79 -7.66 -17.12 -9.45
N ASP A 80 -8.74 -17.05 -8.69
CA ASP A 80 -9.31 -18.25 -8.05
C ASP A 80 -9.87 -19.26 -9.09
N SER A 81 -10.13 -18.81 -10.33
CA SER A 81 -10.55 -19.67 -11.43
C SER A 81 -9.52 -20.72 -11.87
N PHE A 82 -8.27 -20.65 -11.39
CA PHE A 82 -7.23 -21.66 -11.68
C PHE A 82 -7.57 -23.06 -11.17
N LEU A 83 -8.56 -23.19 -10.28
CA LEU A 83 -9.09 -24.49 -9.85
C LEU A 83 -9.74 -25.31 -10.98
N TYR A 84 -9.98 -24.74 -12.16
CA TYR A 84 -10.66 -25.39 -13.28
C TYR A 84 -9.83 -25.56 -14.57
N GLY A 85 -8.52 -25.26 -14.56
CA GLY A 85 -7.66 -25.37 -15.74
C GLY A 85 -6.18 -25.63 -15.43
N GLU A 86 -5.41 -25.99 -16.47
CA GLU A 86 -3.94 -26.07 -16.42
C GLU A 86 -3.37 -24.76 -16.99
N ASP A 87 -3.18 -23.76 -16.12
CA ASP A 87 -2.53 -22.49 -16.49
C ASP A 87 -1.08 -22.53 -16.00
N GLU A 88 -0.14 -22.77 -16.92
CA GLU A 88 1.29 -22.89 -16.63
C GLU A 88 1.90 -21.59 -16.07
N GLU A 89 1.43 -20.41 -16.52
CA GLU A 89 1.92 -19.11 -16.04
C GLU A 89 1.56 -18.91 -14.56
N GLN A 90 0.39 -19.40 -14.17
CA GLN A 90 -0.17 -19.21 -12.83
C GLN A 90 0.39 -20.21 -11.85
N GLN A 91 0.72 -21.42 -12.33
CA GLN A 91 1.55 -22.34 -11.58
C GLN A 91 2.96 -21.77 -11.35
N GLU A 92 3.58 -21.11 -12.34
CA GLU A 92 4.89 -20.50 -12.18
C GLU A 92 4.88 -19.34 -11.15
N ILE A 93 3.82 -18.52 -11.14
CA ILE A 93 3.64 -17.48 -10.12
C ILE A 93 3.51 -18.10 -8.73
N LEU A 94 2.69 -19.15 -8.59
CA LEU A 94 2.50 -19.84 -7.32
C LEU A 94 3.82 -20.44 -6.82
N ASP A 95 4.55 -21.15 -7.68
CA ASP A 95 5.84 -21.76 -7.34
C ASP A 95 6.85 -20.68 -6.88
N GLN A 96 6.91 -19.54 -7.57
CA GLN A 96 7.78 -18.41 -7.16
C GLN A 96 7.45 -17.91 -5.75
N ILE A 97 6.16 -17.76 -5.42
CA ILE A 97 5.69 -17.31 -4.11
C ILE A 97 6.02 -18.35 -3.04
N GLU A 98 5.73 -19.63 -3.30
CA GLU A 98 6.00 -20.73 -2.37
C GLU A 98 7.49 -20.94 -2.10
N GLU A 99 8.34 -20.75 -3.10
CA GLU A 99 9.80 -20.85 -2.96
C GLU A 99 10.40 -19.70 -2.13
N ASN A 100 9.80 -18.50 -2.17
CA ASN A 100 10.33 -17.30 -1.52
C ASN A 100 9.25 -16.46 -0.81
N PRO A 101 8.55 -17.02 0.20
CA PRO A 101 7.37 -16.36 0.80
C PRO A 101 7.69 -14.99 1.42
N ASP A 102 8.89 -14.81 1.99
CA ASP A 102 9.30 -13.53 2.58
C ASP A 102 9.54 -12.40 1.56
N ARG A 103 9.61 -12.72 0.26
CA ARG A 103 9.78 -11.74 -0.82
C ARG A 103 8.45 -11.15 -1.31
N TYR A 104 7.36 -11.89 -1.18
CA TYR A 104 6.08 -11.54 -1.75
C TYR A 104 5.11 -11.13 -0.66
N LEU A 105 4.58 -9.92 -0.79
CA LEU A 105 3.62 -9.37 0.15
C LEU A 105 2.22 -9.45 -0.45
N GLU A 106 1.33 -10.21 0.17
CA GLU A 106 -0.08 -10.30 -0.24
C GLU A 106 -0.78 -8.94 -0.07
N ILE A 107 -1.43 -8.48 -1.13
CA ILE A 107 -2.15 -7.22 -1.17
C ILE A 107 -3.52 -7.44 -0.52
N ASP A 108 -3.71 -6.84 0.65
CA ASP A 108 -4.97 -6.88 1.40
C ASP A 108 -5.92 -5.79 0.90
N PRO A 109 -7.06 -6.14 0.24
CA PRO A 109 -8.00 -5.16 -0.27
C PRO A 109 -8.58 -4.29 0.84
N ILE A 110 -9.00 -3.07 0.49
CA ILE A 110 -9.68 -2.22 1.46
C ILE A 110 -10.97 -2.89 1.92
N GLY A 111 -11.10 -3.05 3.24
CA GLY A 111 -12.32 -3.60 3.81
C GLY A 111 -13.53 -2.73 3.47
N SER A 112 -14.70 -3.34 3.30
CA SER A 112 -15.94 -2.63 2.92
C SER A 112 -16.29 -1.48 3.89
N ARG A 113 -15.86 -1.55 5.15
CA ARG A 113 -16.06 -0.46 6.11
C ARG A 113 -15.26 0.79 5.74
N GLU A 114 -14.02 0.62 5.27
CA GLU A 114 -13.19 1.76 4.87
C GLU A 114 -13.62 2.30 3.51
N GLY A 115 -13.95 1.43 2.55
CA GLY A 115 -14.56 1.85 1.28
C GLY A 115 -15.85 2.68 1.49
N TYR A 116 -16.69 2.29 2.46
CA TYR A 116 -17.87 3.08 2.82
C TYR A 116 -17.51 4.44 3.41
N ARG A 117 -16.51 4.51 4.29
CA ARG A 117 -16.04 5.78 4.88
C ARG A 117 -15.47 6.73 3.83
N ILE A 118 -14.78 6.21 2.81
CA ILE A 118 -14.30 7.03 1.69
C ILE A 118 -15.48 7.69 0.97
N MET A 119 -16.57 6.95 0.73
CA MET A 119 -17.80 7.51 0.16
C MET A 119 -18.43 8.57 1.07
N GLU A 120 -18.55 8.31 2.38
CA GLU A 120 -19.09 9.29 3.33
C GLU A 120 -18.26 10.58 3.38
N LYS A 121 -16.93 10.45 3.45
CA LYS A 121 -16.00 11.59 3.46
C LYS A 121 -16.18 12.42 2.18
N PHE A 122 -16.29 11.78 1.02
CA PHE A 122 -16.53 12.49 -0.23
C PHE A 122 -17.85 13.27 -0.21
N VAL A 123 -18.96 12.64 0.20
CA VAL A 123 -20.27 13.30 0.27
C VAL A 123 -20.24 14.50 1.23
N ALA A 124 -19.48 14.41 2.32
CA ALA A 124 -19.27 15.51 3.25
C ALA A 124 -18.47 16.68 2.66
N THR A 125 -17.67 16.47 1.60
CA THR A 125 -16.96 17.55 0.89
C THR A 125 -17.86 18.35 -0.06
N LEU A 126 -19.03 17.83 -0.41
CA LEU A 126 -19.95 18.49 -1.32
C LEU A 126 -20.71 19.64 -0.63
N PRO A 127 -21.06 20.72 -1.37
CA PRO A 127 -21.93 21.76 -0.84
C PRO A 127 -23.30 21.19 -0.45
N GLU A 128 -23.98 21.86 0.48
CA GLU A 128 -25.39 21.55 0.80
C GLU A 128 -26.25 21.70 -0.46
N GLY A 129 -27.05 20.68 -0.79
CA GLY A 129 -27.83 20.68 -2.02
C GLY A 129 -28.43 19.31 -2.36
N GLU A 130 -29.09 19.25 -3.51
CA GLU A 130 -29.79 18.05 -3.97
C GLU A 130 -28.85 16.86 -4.16
N ASP A 131 -27.68 17.08 -4.76
CA ASP A 131 -26.69 16.01 -5.02
C ASP A 131 -26.16 15.40 -3.72
N ARG A 132 -25.78 16.24 -2.73
CA ARG A 132 -25.33 15.77 -1.42
C ARG A 132 -26.43 15.01 -0.68
N ASN A 133 -27.67 15.50 -0.73
CA ASN A 133 -28.81 14.84 -0.10
C ASN A 133 -29.11 13.48 -0.76
N LEU A 134 -29.05 13.41 -2.09
CA LEU A 134 -29.23 12.19 -2.85
C LEU A 134 -28.14 11.17 -2.52
N LEU A 135 -26.87 11.58 -2.51
CA LEU A 135 -25.75 10.68 -2.21
C LEU A 135 -25.80 10.15 -0.76
N ASN A 136 -26.13 10.99 0.22
CA ASN A 136 -26.37 10.54 1.60
C ASN A 136 -27.51 9.51 1.68
N LYS A 137 -28.59 9.74 0.94
CA LYS A 137 -29.75 8.84 0.93
C LYS A 137 -29.40 7.49 0.33
N VAL A 138 -28.68 7.44 -0.79
CA VAL A 138 -28.32 6.15 -1.42
C VAL A 138 -27.29 5.37 -0.61
N LEU A 139 -26.42 6.05 0.15
CA LEU A 139 -25.50 5.41 1.10
C LEU A 139 -26.20 4.78 2.30
N SER A 140 -27.43 5.20 2.64
CA SER A 140 -28.21 4.59 3.71
C SER A 140 -29.00 3.36 3.26
N TRP A 141 -28.97 3.01 1.97
CA TRP A 141 -29.74 1.90 1.41
C TRP A 141 -28.97 0.56 1.48
N LYS A 142 -29.71 -0.54 1.24
CA LYS A 142 -29.07 -1.83 0.96
C LYS A 142 -28.21 -1.72 -0.30
N LYS A 143 -27.02 -2.32 -0.28
CA LYS A 143 -26.02 -2.23 -1.36
C LYS A 143 -25.54 -0.79 -1.62
N PRO A 144 -24.99 -0.11 -0.58
CA PRO A 144 -24.62 1.31 -0.68
C PRO A 144 -23.62 1.57 -1.80
N PHE A 145 -22.64 0.69 -2.00
CA PHE A 145 -21.64 0.80 -3.07
C PHE A 145 -22.26 0.88 -4.47
N SER A 146 -23.17 -0.05 -4.80
CA SER A 146 -23.81 -0.08 -6.11
C SER A 146 -24.72 1.13 -6.30
N ASN A 147 -25.51 1.50 -5.29
CA ASN A 147 -26.39 2.66 -5.40
C ASN A 147 -25.61 3.98 -5.51
N PHE A 148 -24.51 4.13 -4.78
CA PHE A 148 -23.63 5.28 -4.87
C PHE A 148 -23.01 5.40 -6.26
N ARG A 149 -22.40 4.32 -6.78
CA ARG A 149 -21.83 4.29 -8.14
C ARG A 149 -22.87 4.60 -9.21
N ASN A 150 -24.08 4.05 -9.07
CA ASN A 150 -25.19 4.32 -10.00
C ASN A 150 -25.66 5.78 -9.95
N ALA A 151 -25.77 6.35 -8.75
CA ALA A 151 -26.18 7.75 -8.59
C ALA A 151 -25.15 8.71 -9.19
N ILE A 152 -23.87 8.47 -8.93
CA ILE A 152 -22.80 9.38 -9.36
C ILE A 152 -22.51 9.30 -10.86
N ALA A 153 -22.83 8.17 -11.52
CA ALA A 153 -22.62 7.99 -12.95
C ALA A 153 -23.26 9.09 -13.81
N GLY A 154 -24.39 9.66 -13.36
CA GLY A 154 -25.09 10.75 -14.05
C GLY A 154 -24.71 12.17 -13.61
N MET A 155 -23.79 12.35 -12.65
CA MET A 155 -23.55 13.63 -11.97
C MET A 155 -22.34 14.42 -12.51
N GLY A 156 -22.06 14.41 -13.82
CA GLY A 156 -21.07 15.27 -14.49
C GLY A 156 -19.80 15.59 -13.67
N ASP A 157 -19.59 16.86 -13.33
CA ASP A 157 -18.45 17.36 -12.54
C ASP A 157 -18.27 16.66 -11.18
N ILE A 158 -19.36 16.24 -10.52
CA ILE A 158 -19.29 15.53 -9.23
C ILE A 158 -18.68 14.14 -9.42
N ARG A 159 -18.96 13.48 -10.55
CA ARG A 159 -18.34 12.21 -10.91
C ARG A 159 -16.83 12.35 -11.06
N GLU A 160 -16.37 13.39 -11.73
CA GLU A 160 -14.94 13.66 -11.88
C GLU A 160 -14.27 13.95 -10.53
N LYS A 161 -14.91 14.79 -9.70
CA LYS A 161 -14.46 15.06 -8.33
C LYS A 161 -14.38 13.79 -7.48
N TRP A 162 -15.33 12.87 -7.65
CA TRP A 162 -15.31 11.58 -6.97
C TRP A 162 -14.10 10.76 -7.36
N PHE A 163 -13.81 10.58 -8.66
CA PHE A 163 -12.64 9.80 -9.08
C PHE A 163 -11.34 10.40 -8.53
N HIS A 164 -11.17 11.71 -8.64
CA HIS A 164 -9.97 12.37 -8.09
C HIS A 164 -9.86 12.21 -6.57
N PHE A 165 -10.98 12.29 -5.86
CA PHE A 165 -11.00 12.08 -4.41
C PHE A 165 -10.70 10.63 -4.06
N HIS A 166 -11.32 9.69 -4.75
CA HIS A 166 -11.19 8.25 -4.54
C HIS A 166 -9.78 7.77 -4.79
N ASP A 167 -9.18 8.11 -5.94
CA ASP A 167 -7.80 7.76 -6.29
C ASP A 167 -6.82 8.30 -5.27
N LYS A 168 -7.05 9.54 -4.78
CA LYS A 168 -6.25 10.12 -3.72
C LYS A 168 -6.36 9.35 -2.41
N GLN A 169 -7.56 8.91 -2.01
CA GLN A 169 -7.73 8.11 -0.80
C GLN A 169 -7.10 6.72 -0.95
N LEU A 170 -7.28 6.06 -2.09
CA LEU A 170 -6.63 4.78 -2.39
C LEU A 170 -5.11 4.90 -2.36
N ARG A 171 -4.53 5.96 -2.93
CA ARG A 171 -3.08 6.21 -2.86
C ARG A 171 -2.58 6.43 -1.43
N ILE A 172 -3.36 7.11 -0.59
CA ILE A 172 -3.03 7.25 0.84
C ILE A 172 -3.04 5.87 1.51
N HIS A 173 -4.06 5.06 1.29
CA HIS A 173 -4.12 3.71 1.84
C HIS A 173 -3.00 2.81 1.34
N ALA A 174 -2.64 2.89 0.06
CA ALA A 174 -1.52 2.16 -0.50
C ALA A 174 -0.20 2.51 0.23
N LEU A 175 0.05 3.80 0.48
CA LEU A 175 1.22 4.25 1.24
C LEU A 175 1.18 3.80 2.71
N GLU A 176 0.02 3.85 3.35
CA GLU A 176 -0.17 3.33 4.71
C GLU A 176 0.09 1.82 4.79
N TRP A 177 -0.46 1.05 3.84
CA TRP A 177 -0.26 -0.39 3.74
C TRP A 177 1.21 -0.75 3.50
N LEU A 178 1.91 -0.04 2.60
CA LEU A 178 3.35 -0.21 2.40
C LEU A 178 4.15 0.08 3.68
N ALA A 179 3.81 1.17 4.38
CA ALA A 179 4.48 1.54 5.62
C ALA A 179 4.24 0.53 6.76
N LEU A 180 3.03 -0.03 6.87
CA LEU A 180 2.70 -1.06 7.85
C LEU A 180 3.46 -2.38 7.63
N ASN A 181 3.88 -2.63 6.40
CA ASN A 181 4.65 -3.82 6.01
C ASN A 181 6.14 -3.52 5.83
N ASP A 182 6.64 -2.40 6.36
CA ASP A 182 8.04 -1.96 6.30
C ASP A 182 8.62 -1.87 4.86
N ALA A 183 7.74 -1.71 3.86
CA ALA A 183 8.12 -1.62 2.46
C ALA A 183 8.54 -0.18 2.10
N VAL A 184 9.84 0.01 1.85
CA VAL A 184 10.39 1.29 1.41
C VAL A 184 10.17 1.44 -0.10
N ALA A 185 9.02 2.00 -0.48
CA ALA A 185 8.60 2.13 -1.87
C ALA A 185 8.18 3.55 -2.28
N GLU A 186 8.17 3.77 -3.59
CA GLU A 186 7.67 4.96 -4.25
C GLU A 186 6.58 4.55 -5.25
N LEU A 187 5.39 5.12 -5.10
CA LEU A 187 4.30 4.94 -6.04
C LEU A 187 4.53 5.85 -7.25
N VAL A 188 4.71 5.24 -8.42
CA VAL A 188 4.96 5.90 -9.70
C VAL A 188 3.83 5.59 -10.67
N SER A 189 3.53 6.51 -11.59
CA SER A 189 2.59 6.21 -12.66
C SER A 189 3.26 5.33 -13.74
N TYR A 190 2.46 4.61 -14.55
CA TYR A 190 2.95 3.63 -15.53
C TYR A 190 4.07 4.16 -16.46
N GLY A 191 4.05 5.44 -16.83
CA GLY A 191 5.06 6.08 -17.70
C GLY A 191 6.37 6.51 -17.00
N GLU A 192 6.47 6.35 -15.68
CA GLU A 192 7.58 6.84 -14.85
C GLU A 192 8.41 5.71 -14.20
N LYS A 193 8.00 4.45 -14.39
CA LYS A 193 8.72 3.28 -13.89
C LYS A 193 10.01 3.05 -14.67
#